data_AF-A0A6N9Q058-F1
#
_entry.id   AF-A0A6N9Q058-F1
#
_cell.length_a   1.000
_cell.length_b   1.000
_cell.length_c   1.000
_cell.angle_alpha   90.00
_cell.angle_beta   90.00
_cell.angle_gamma   90.00
#
_symmetry.space_group_name_H-M   'P 1'
#
loop_
_entity.id
_entity.type
_entity.pdbx_description
1 polymer ?
#
loop_
_entity_poly.entity_id
_entity_poly.type
_entity_poly.pdbx_seq_one_letter_code
_entity_poly.pdbx_strand_id
1 'polypeptide(L)'
;MSVEINDELYDKMLEEKERFREELLSMEPEEILDHAWEYTAREDILMAVEHGDMEEGQAKALLSPPSPLADVMKEYRKQEVNNGAILAALEDAAKLHMEPPIYRQSVQHAMEHGEREAYFASRRVFEACGNAIDESVNSHFDGMHLPDSVVRDVLTKYSAERVTLVLARTVQGKEWDLRFSRANREWARTVDTSCIGKEPYYCMATAHPAILDGFISLFRKQVLEKGKAPQAHKKPAKHPQERGDGFEL
;
A
#
# COMPACT_ATOMS: atom_id res chain seq x y z
N MET A 1 -11.95 -10.02 5.86
CA MET A 1 -10.74 -9.29 5.44
C MET A 1 -10.78 -7.83 5.90
N SER A 2 -11.70 -6.96 5.44
CA SER A 2 -11.74 -5.57 5.95
C SER A 2 -12.06 -5.46 7.45
N VAL A 3 -12.99 -6.27 7.96
CA VAL A 3 -13.37 -6.29 9.39
C VAL A 3 -12.18 -6.70 10.29
N GLU A 4 -11.45 -7.74 9.89
CA GLU A 4 -10.30 -8.25 10.68
C GLU A 4 -9.16 -7.23 10.81
N ILE A 5 -8.93 -6.40 9.78
CA ILE A 5 -7.87 -5.37 9.81
C ILE A 5 -8.27 -4.19 10.70
N ASN A 6 -9.56 -3.82 10.71
CA ASN A 6 -10.05 -2.77 11.61
C ASN A 6 -10.01 -3.23 13.07
N ASP A 7 -10.35 -4.50 13.35
CA ASP A 7 -10.23 -5.08 14.68
C ASP A 7 -8.77 -5.07 15.17
N GLU A 8 -7.81 -5.46 14.31
CA GLU A 8 -6.38 -5.42 14.64
C GLU A 8 -5.88 -3.98 14.90
N LEU A 9 -6.36 -3.00 14.13
CA LEU A 9 -6.02 -1.60 14.34
C LEU A 9 -6.61 -1.07 15.66
N TYR A 10 -7.86 -1.42 15.95
CA TYR A 10 -8.52 -1.07 17.20
C TYR A 10 -7.74 -1.61 18.39
N ASP A 11 -7.40 -2.90 18.40
CA ASP A 11 -6.64 -3.54 19.49
C ASP A 11 -5.30 -2.84 19.71
N LYS A 12 -4.57 -2.54 18.63
CA LYS A 12 -3.28 -1.85 18.71
C LYS A 12 -3.40 -0.43 19.28
N MET A 13 -4.42 0.32 18.88
CA MET A 13 -4.69 1.66 19.41
C MET A 13 -5.19 1.60 20.87
N LEU A 14 -5.95 0.56 21.23
CA LEU A 14 -6.42 0.32 22.59
C LEU A 14 -5.25 0.06 23.54
N GLU A 15 -4.29 -0.79 23.14
CA GLU A 15 -3.05 -1.00 23.91
C GLU A 15 -2.28 0.32 24.12
N GLU A 16 -2.23 1.17 23.10
CA GLU A 16 -1.60 2.49 23.22
C GLU A 16 -2.33 3.42 24.20
N LYS A 17 -3.66 3.38 24.20
CA LYS A 17 -4.48 4.11 25.16
C LYS A 17 -4.30 3.58 26.58
N GLU A 18 -4.27 2.26 26.79
CA GLU A 18 -4.07 1.69 28.14
C GLU A 18 -2.68 2.03 28.70
N ARG A 19 -1.62 2.06 27.87
CA ARG A 19 -0.31 2.58 28.30
C ARG A 19 -0.40 4.04 28.75
N PHE A 20 -1.08 4.89 27.98
CA PHE A 20 -1.29 6.29 28.37
C PHE A 20 -2.09 6.41 29.68
N ARG A 21 -3.08 5.55 29.88
CA ARG A 21 -3.85 5.48 31.13
C ARG A 21 -2.96 5.09 32.32
N GLU A 22 -2.09 4.11 32.17
CA GLU A 22 -1.11 3.72 33.19
C GLU A 22 -0.16 4.88 33.54
N GLU A 23 0.31 5.63 32.54
CA GLU A 23 1.11 6.84 32.73
C GLU A 23 0.34 7.88 33.56
N LEU A 24 -0.92 8.17 33.22
CA LEU A 24 -1.75 9.11 33.97
C LEU A 24 -1.96 8.69 35.43
N LEU A 25 -2.11 7.39 35.69
CA LEU A 25 -2.28 6.87 37.06
C LEU A 25 -1.04 7.05 37.95
N SER A 26 0.12 7.36 37.35
CA SER A 26 1.36 7.66 38.07
C SER A 26 1.61 9.15 38.33
N MET A 27 0.76 10.03 37.77
CA MET A 27 0.87 11.49 37.90
C MET A 27 0.11 12.02 39.12
N GLU A 28 0.39 13.27 39.50
CA GLU A 28 -0.38 13.95 40.55
C GLU A 28 -1.78 14.32 40.05
N PRO A 29 -2.82 14.33 40.91
CA PRO A 29 -4.20 14.60 40.50
C PRO A 29 -4.41 15.92 39.75
N GLU A 30 -3.63 16.96 40.08
CA GLU A 30 -3.70 18.26 39.42
C GLU A 30 -3.18 18.19 37.97
N GLU A 31 -2.12 17.42 37.72
CA GLU A 31 -1.53 17.23 36.38
C GLU A 31 -2.44 16.37 35.48
N ILE A 32 -3.16 15.39 36.05
CA ILE A 32 -4.12 14.56 35.30
C ILE A 32 -5.20 15.41 34.62
N LEU A 33 -5.59 16.54 35.24
CA LEU A 33 -6.62 17.42 34.69
C LEU A 33 -6.19 18.06 33.36
N ASP A 34 -4.90 18.32 33.17
CA ASP A 34 -4.37 18.87 31.92
C ASP A 34 -4.44 17.86 30.75
N HIS A 35 -4.60 16.57 31.07
CA HIS A 35 -4.72 15.47 30.10
C HIS A 35 -6.15 14.99 29.89
N ALA A 36 -7.13 15.51 30.62
CA ALA A 36 -8.52 15.02 30.57
C ALA A 36 -9.11 15.08 29.15
N TRP A 37 -8.83 16.17 28.41
CA TRP A 37 -9.26 16.30 27.01
C TRP A 37 -8.62 15.25 26.10
N GLU A 38 -7.31 15.03 26.24
CA GLU A 38 -6.59 14.07 25.41
C GLU A 38 -7.06 12.64 25.68
N TYR A 39 -7.31 12.32 26.95
CA TYR A 39 -7.87 11.04 27.33
C TYR A 39 -9.22 10.79 26.65
N THR A 40 -10.16 11.74 26.73
CA THR A 40 -11.48 11.63 26.09
C THR A 40 -11.38 11.55 24.57
N ALA A 41 -10.52 12.35 23.95
CA ALA A 41 -10.33 12.34 22.50
C ALA A 41 -9.80 11.00 21.99
N ARG A 42 -8.93 10.34 22.76
CA ARG A 42 -8.46 8.97 22.45
C ARG A 42 -9.61 7.95 22.51
N GLU A 43 -10.58 8.11 23.42
CA GLU A 43 -11.77 7.24 23.45
C GLU A 43 -12.67 7.45 22.23
N ASP A 44 -12.89 8.72 21.85
CA ASP A 44 -13.72 9.05 20.69
C ASP A 44 -13.10 8.54 19.38
N ILE A 45 -11.76 8.61 19.24
CA ILE A 45 -11.05 8.02 18.09
C ILE A 45 -11.24 6.50 18.06
N LEU A 46 -11.05 5.80 19.19
CA LEU A 46 -11.25 4.35 19.24
C LEU A 46 -12.68 3.96 18.87
N MET A 47 -13.67 4.69 19.36
CA MET A 47 -15.07 4.48 19.00
C MET A 47 -15.31 4.65 17.50
N ALA A 48 -14.67 5.66 16.89
CA ALA A 48 -14.73 5.88 15.45
C ALA A 48 -14.04 4.78 14.64
N VAL A 49 -12.97 4.17 15.13
CA VAL A 49 -12.31 3.01 14.47
C VAL A 49 -13.17 1.76 14.58
N GLU A 50 -13.81 1.52 15.73
CA GLU A 50 -14.68 0.36 15.96
C GLU A 50 -15.96 0.40 15.11
N HIS A 51 -16.58 1.57 14.99
CA HIS A 51 -17.88 1.73 14.33
C HIS A 51 -17.79 2.36 12.93
N GLY A 52 -16.62 2.86 12.54
CA GLY A 52 -16.42 3.58 11.29
C GLY A 52 -16.09 2.66 10.12
N ASP A 53 -16.66 3.00 8.96
CA ASP A 53 -16.29 2.38 7.69
C ASP A 53 -14.94 2.97 7.21
N MET A 54 -13.84 2.51 7.80
CA MET A 54 -12.49 2.83 7.30
C MET A 54 -12.17 2.02 6.04
N GLU A 55 -11.52 2.67 5.07
CA GLU A 55 -11.01 1.96 3.90
C GLU A 55 -9.87 1.02 4.33
N GLU A 56 -9.85 -0.20 3.79
CA GLU A 56 -8.82 -1.22 4.10
C GLU A 56 -7.39 -0.68 3.92
N GLY A 57 -7.16 0.16 2.91
CA GLY A 57 -5.87 0.81 2.66
C GLY A 57 -5.46 1.78 3.76
N GLN A 58 -6.42 2.52 4.32
CA GLN A 58 -6.17 3.46 5.43
C GLN A 58 -5.87 2.72 6.73
N ALA A 59 -6.67 1.70 7.05
CA ALA A 59 -6.47 0.90 8.26
C ALA A 59 -5.11 0.20 8.24
N LYS A 60 -4.75 -0.40 7.10
CA LYS A 60 -3.43 -1.02 6.90
C LYS A 60 -2.28 -0.01 7.01
N ALA A 61 -2.46 1.22 6.53
CA ALA A 61 -1.44 2.25 6.65
C ALA A 61 -1.20 2.65 8.11
N LEU A 62 -2.27 2.80 8.90
CA LEU A 62 -2.19 3.07 10.34
C LEU A 62 -1.67 1.88 11.15
N LEU A 63 -1.79 0.64 10.67
CA LEU A 63 -1.15 -0.50 11.33
C LEU A 63 0.39 -0.48 11.24
N SER A 64 0.97 0.22 10.25
CA SER A 64 2.41 0.29 10.02
C SER A 64 3.21 0.98 11.14
N PRO A 65 2.88 2.20 11.60
CA PRO A 65 3.60 2.88 12.67
C PRO A 65 3.48 2.15 14.03
N PRO A 66 4.41 2.38 14.97
CA PRO A 66 4.34 1.79 16.30
C PRO A 66 3.23 2.39 17.18
N SER A 67 2.90 3.67 16.98
CA SER A 67 1.94 4.43 17.81
C SER A 67 0.90 5.15 16.94
N PRO A 68 -0.02 4.40 16.29
CA PRO A 68 -1.00 5.00 15.39
C PRO A 68 -1.99 5.95 16.06
N LEU A 69 -2.34 5.73 17.33
CA LEU A 69 -3.29 6.59 18.03
C LEU A 69 -2.69 7.97 18.28
N ALA A 70 -1.41 8.06 18.65
CA ALA A 70 -0.69 9.32 18.78
C ALA A 70 -0.62 10.10 17.46
N ASP A 71 -0.40 9.42 16.33
CA ASP A 71 -0.36 10.05 15.01
C ASP A 71 -1.72 10.68 14.66
N VAL A 72 -2.82 9.95 14.90
CA VAL A 72 -4.18 10.45 14.69
C VAL A 72 -4.49 11.61 15.65
N MET A 73 -4.12 11.49 16.92
CA MET A 73 -4.30 12.55 17.92
C MET A 73 -3.62 13.87 17.52
N LYS A 74 -2.43 13.80 16.91
CA LYS A 74 -1.68 14.97 16.44
C LYS A 74 -2.43 15.72 15.34
N GLU A 75 -3.10 15.00 14.44
CA GLU A 75 -3.92 15.60 13.39
C GLU A 75 -5.25 16.10 13.94
N TYR A 76 -5.87 15.35 14.86
CA TYR A 76 -7.14 15.71 15.48
C TYR A 76 -7.05 16.99 16.33
N ARG A 77 -5.92 17.21 17.03
CA ARG A 77 -5.67 18.41 17.86
C ARG A 77 -5.82 19.74 17.09
N LYS A 78 -5.81 19.71 15.75
CA LYS A 78 -5.94 20.90 14.89
C LYS A 78 -7.39 21.30 14.57
N GLN A 79 -8.41 20.54 14.99
CA GLN A 79 -9.79 20.70 14.52
C GLN A 79 -10.82 21.02 15.63
N GLU A 80 -11.95 21.60 15.23
CA GLU A 80 -13.11 21.81 16.11
C GLU A 80 -13.85 20.48 16.38
N VAL A 81 -14.28 20.28 17.64
CA VAL A 81 -14.74 18.99 18.18
C VAL A 81 -16.04 18.52 17.52
N ASN A 82 -15.95 17.64 16.52
CA ASN A 82 -17.07 16.82 16.02
C ASN A 82 -16.59 15.49 15.40
N ASN A 83 -17.51 14.53 15.20
CA ASN A 83 -17.18 13.20 14.66
C ASN A 83 -16.60 13.25 13.24
N GLY A 84 -16.97 14.25 12.43
CA GLY A 84 -16.40 14.43 11.09
C GLY A 84 -14.91 14.77 11.14
N ALA A 85 -14.49 15.55 12.14
CA ALA A 85 -13.10 15.89 12.37
C ALA A 85 -12.24 14.68 12.77
N ILE A 86 -12.81 13.71 13.48
CA ILE A 86 -12.12 12.46 13.85
C ILE A 86 -11.83 11.61 12.62
N LEU A 87 -12.84 11.42 11.74
CA LEU A 87 -12.65 10.68 10.50
C LEU A 87 -11.64 11.37 9.57
N ALA A 88 -11.68 12.70 9.48
CA ALA A 88 -10.69 13.46 8.73
C ALA A 88 -9.28 13.30 9.31
N ALA A 89 -9.12 13.31 10.64
CA ALA A 89 -7.84 13.10 11.30
C ALA A 89 -7.30 11.67 11.09
N LEU A 90 -8.17 10.65 11.12
CA LEU A 90 -7.83 9.27 10.79
C LEU A 90 -7.33 9.16 9.35
N GLU A 91 -8.04 9.77 8.41
CA GLU A 91 -7.64 9.80 7.00
C GLU A 91 -6.30 10.53 6.82
N ASP A 92 -6.11 11.69 7.44
CA ASP A 92 -4.89 12.48 7.30
C ASP A 92 -3.68 11.80 7.95
N ALA A 93 -3.86 11.15 9.09
CA ALA A 93 -2.83 10.32 9.71
C ALA A 93 -2.50 9.09 8.86
N ALA A 94 -3.51 8.44 8.26
CA ALA A 94 -3.29 7.33 7.34
C ALA A 94 -2.47 7.77 6.12
N LYS A 95 -2.77 8.94 5.54
CA LYS A 95 -2.02 9.51 4.40
C LYS A 95 -0.53 9.70 4.67
N LEU A 96 -0.11 9.91 5.92
CA LEU A 96 1.31 10.00 6.29
C LEU A 96 2.07 8.69 6.07
N HIS A 97 1.35 7.56 6.17
CA HIS A 97 1.90 6.21 6.08
C HIS A 97 1.54 5.50 4.78
N MET A 98 0.63 6.06 3.99
CA MET A 98 0.27 5.55 2.67
C MET A 98 1.32 5.93 1.62
N GLU A 99 1.46 5.06 0.63
CA GLU A 99 2.24 5.35 -0.56
C GLU A 99 1.60 6.55 -1.31
N PRO A 100 2.33 7.66 -1.54
CA PRO A 100 1.83 8.77 -2.33
C PRO A 100 1.32 8.29 -3.69
N PRO A 101 0.21 8.84 -4.23
CA PRO A 101 -0.31 8.45 -5.53
C PRO A 101 0.72 8.60 -6.66
N ILE A 102 0.60 7.77 -7.69
CA ILE A 102 1.45 7.91 -8.89
C ILE A 102 1.01 9.17 -9.65
N TYR A 103 1.84 10.20 -9.58
CA TYR A 103 1.66 11.41 -10.38
C TYR A 103 1.94 11.12 -11.87
N ARG A 104 0.95 11.30 -12.75
CA ARG A 104 1.02 10.92 -14.17
C ARG A 104 1.51 12.02 -15.10
N GLN A 105 1.34 13.27 -14.71
CA GLN A 105 1.63 14.41 -15.56
C GLN A 105 3.13 14.74 -15.57
N SER A 106 3.53 15.57 -16.52
CA SER A 106 4.92 16.01 -16.64
C SER A 106 5.32 16.96 -15.48
N VAL A 107 6.62 17.07 -15.23
CA VAL A 107 7.16 18.07 -14.28
C VAL A 107 6.73 19.50 -14.66
N GLN A 108 6.64 19.80 -15.95
CA GLN A 108 6.23 21.13 -16.43
C GLN A 108 4.79 21.44 -16.00
N HIS A 109 3.88 20.48 -16.20
CA HIS A 109 2.49 20.60 -15.74
C HIS A 109 2.41 20.83 -14.24
N ALA A 110 3.17 20.05 -13.45
CA ALA A 110 3.20 20.18 -12.00
C ALA A 110 3.66 21.57 -11.54
N MET A 111 4.63 22.16 -12.24
CA MET A 111 5.10 23.52 -11.94
C MET A 111 4.05 24.57 -12.32
N GLU A 112 3.42 24.44 -13.49
CA GLU A 112 2.42 25.38 -14.01
C GLU A 112 1.13 25.40 -13.17
N HIS A 113 0.75 24.26 -12.59
CA HIS A 113 -0.51 24.11 -11.84
C HIS A 113 -0.33 24.10 -10.32
N GLY A 114 0.90 24.35 -9.83
CA GLY A 114 1.18 24.37 -8.39
C GLY A 114 1.18 22.98 -7.73
N GLU A 115 1.14 21.90 -8.50
CA GLU A 115 1.14 20.50 -8.03
C GLU A 115 2.56 19.94 -7.79
N ARG A 116 3.52 20.85 -7.60
CA ARG A 116 4.95 20.53 -7.46
C ARG A 116 5.21 19.48 -6.37
N GLU A 117 4.56 19.63 -5.22
CA GLU A 117 4.75 18.74 -4.07
C GLU A 117 4.32 17.31 -4.38
N ALA A 118 3.14 17.13 -5.00
CA ALA A 118 2.63 15.83 -5.41
C ALA A 118 3.57 15.13 -6.42
N TYR A 119 4.10 15.88 -7.39
CA TYR A 119 5.08 15.36 -8.35
C TYR A 119 6.35 14.84 -7.64
N PHE A 120 6.94 15.65 -6.75
CA PHE A 120 8.16 15.24 -6.07
C PHE A 120 7.94 14.15 -5.03
N ALA A 121 6.78 14.10 -4.37
CA ALA A 121 6.40 13.01 -3.49
C ALA A 121 6.34 11.68 -4.27
N SER A 122 5.62 11.63 -5.40
CA SER A 122 5.60 10.46 -6.27
C SER A 122 7.00 10.08 -6.77
N ARG A 123 7.82 11.07 -7.17
CA ARG A 123 9.18 10.84 -7.67
C ARG A 123 10.09 10.19 -6.63
N ARG A 124 10.05 10.66 -5.37
CA ARG A 124 10.84 10.09 -4.26
C ARG A 124 10.47 8.63 -4.01
N VAL A 125 9.19 8.28 -4.13
CA VAL A 125 8.72 6.90 -3.92
C VAL A 125 9.16 6.00 -5.07
N PHE A 126 9.21 6.49 -6.31
CA PHE A 126 9.81 5.75 -7.42
C PHE A 126 11.30 5.45 -7.19
N GLU A 127 12.07 6.42 -6.70
CA GLU A 127 13.47 6.22 -6.31
C GLU A 127 13.61 5.19 -5.20
N ALA A 128 12.83 5.34 -4.12
CA ALA A 128 12.82 4.40 -3.00
C ALA A 128 12.43 2.97 -3.46
N CYS A 129 11.46 2.85 -4.37
CA CYS A 129 11.04 1.56 -4.93
C CYS A 129 12.17 0.89 -5.73
N GLY A 130 12.90 1.64 -6.57
CA GLY A 130 14.08 1.12 -7.27
C GLY A 130 15.16 0.62 -6.30
N ASN A 131 15.46 1.40 -5.28
CA ASN A 131 16.42 1.03 -4.23
C ASN A 131 15.97 -0.21 -3.44
N ALA A 132 14.69 -0.31 -3.11
CA ALA A 132 14.13 -1.46 -2.40
C ALA A 132 14.17 -2.75 -3.24
N ILE A 133 14.04 -2.66 -4.56
CA ILE A 133 14.24 -3.81 -5.46
C ILE A 133 15.70 -4.26 -5.41
N ASP A 134 16.65 -3.32 -5.49
CA ASP A 134 18.08 -3.64 -5.39
C ASP A 134 18.43 -4.27 -4.03
N GLU A 135 17.93 -3.70 -2.94
CA GLU A 135 18.12 -4.21 -1.58
C GLU A 135 17.51 -5.62 -1.41
N SER A 136 16.27 -5.82 -1.88
CA SER A 136 15.60 -7.12 -1.81
C SER A 136 16.38 -8.18 -2.59
N VAL A 137 16.82 -7.85 -3.80
CA VAL A 137 17.64 -8.74 -4.63
C VAL A 137 18.98 -9.06 -3.96
N ASN A 138 19.69 -8.06 -3.46
CA ASN A 138 21.02 -8.25 -2.87
C ASN A 138 20.98 -9.02 -1.54
N SER A 139 19.90 -8.86 -0.76
CA SER A 139 19.73 -9.55 0.52
C SER A 139 19.34 -11.02 0.36
N HIS A 140 18.59 -11.36 -0.69
CA HIS A 140 18.05 -12.71 -0.89
C HIS A 140 18.81 -13.57 -1.89
N PHE A 141 19.77 -13.01 -2.63
CA PHE A 141 20.53 -13.75 -3.62
C PHE A 141 21.63 -14.59 -2.96
N ASP A 142 21.48 -15.91 -3.01
CA ASP A 142 22.41 -16.89 -2.42
C ASP A 142 23.62 -17.23 -3.31
N GLY A 143 23.77 -16.52 -4.44
CA GLY A 143 24.77 -16.79 -5.47
C GLY A 143 24.25 -17.66 -6.62
N MET A 144 23.10 -18.33 -6.48
CA MET A 144 22.52 -19.20 -7.51
C MET A 144 21.02 -18.97 -7.77
N HIS A 145 20.23 -18.61 -6.75
CA HIS A 145 18.78 -18.55 -6.81
C HIS A 145 18.22 -17.31 -6.12
N LEU A 146 17.03 -16.89 -6.58
CA LEU A 146 16.17 -15.93 -5.88
C LEU A 146 14.94 -16.67 -5.36
N PRO A 147 14.62 -16.59 -4.06
CA PRO A 147 13.41 -17.20 -3.51
C PRO A 147 12.17 -16.43 -3.97
N ASP A 148 11.01 -17.10 -4.03
CA ASP A 148 9.73 -16.45 -4.38
C ASP A 148 9.35 -15.31 -3.41
N SER A 149 9.88 -15.30 -2.18
CA SER A 149 9.64 -14.25 -1.19
C SER A 149 10.25 -12.90 -1.58
N VAL A 150 11.29 -12.88 -2.43
CA VAL A 150 12.01 -11.64 -2.81
C VAL A 150 11.07 -10.57 -3.39
N VAL A 151 10.06 -11.00 -4.14
CA VAL A 151 9.07 -10.12 -4.75
C VAL A 151 8.07 -9.61 -3.70
N ARG A 152 7.74 -10.45 -2.71
CA ARG A 152 6.77 -10.13 -1.66
C ARG A 152 7.24 -8.94 -0.83
N ASP A 153 8.52 -8.90 -0.48
CA ASP A 153 9.10 -7.83 0.36
C ASP A 153 8.98 -6.44 -0.27
N VAL A 154 9.03 -6.38 -1.61
CA VAL A 154 8.82 -5.14 -2.36
C VAL A 154 7.32 -4.83 -2.46
N LEU A 155 6.50 -5.84 -2.78
CA LEU A 155 5.04 -5.69 -2.92
C LEU A 155 4.30 -5.39 -1.60
N THR A 156 4.91 -5.67 -0.45
CA THR A 156 4.36 -5.26 0.85
C THR A 156 4.50 -3.77 1.11
N LYS A 157 5.50 -3.12 0.49
CA LYS A 157 5.82 -1.69 0.70
C LYS A 157 5.33 -0.79 -0.44
N TYR A 158 5.26 -1.32 -1.65
CA TYR A 158 4.92 -0.56 -2.85
C TYR A 158 3.82 -1.25 -3.64
N SER A 159 2.95 -0.45 -4.25
CA SER A 159 1.92 -0.94 -5.16
C SER A 159 2.53 -1.72 -6.34
N ALA A 160 1.85 -2.77 -6.76
CA ALA A 160 2.25 -3.57 -7.92
C ALA A 160 2.38 -2.72 -9.19
N GLU A 161 1.59 -1.64 -9.30
CA GLU A 161 1.71 -0.69 -10.39
C GLU A 161 3.04 0.07 -10.36
N ARG A 162 3.46 0.61 -9.20
CA ARG A 162 4.74 1.32 -9.11
C ARG A 162 5.92 0.41 -9.40
N VAL A 163 5.90 -0.81 -8.85
CA VAL A 163 6.93 -1.82 -9.13
C VAL A 163 6.97 -2.17 -10.61
N THR A 164 5.81 -2.33 -11.26
CA THR A 164 5.71 -2.56 -12.71
C THR A 164 6.40 -1.45 -13.50
N LEU A 165 6.11 -0.19 -13.18
CA LEU A 165 6.67 0.97 -13.86
C LEU A 165 8.20 1.06 -13.67
N VAL A 166 8.70 0.84 -12.45
CA VAL A 166 10.15 0.83 -12.16
C VAL A 166 10.86 -0.27 -12.93
N LEU A 167 10.35 -1.51 -12.89
CA LEU A 167 10.96 -2.64 -13.57
C LEU A 167 10.93 -2.47 -15.09
N ALA A 168 9.78 -2.09 -15.66
CA ALA A 168 9.66 -1.83 -17.08
C ALA A 168 10.60 -0.70 -17.51
N ARG A 169 10.67 0.38 -16.74
CA ARG A 169 11.56 1.50 -17.05
C ARG A 169 13.03 1.12 -16.99
N THR A 170 13.41 0.30 -16.01
CA THR A 170 14.77 -0.25 -15.88
C THR A 170 15.17 -1.04 -17.12
N VAL A 171 14.29 -1.92 -17.62
CA VAL A 171 14.55 -2.71 -18.83
C VAL A 171 14.59 -1.83 -20.08
N GLN A 172 13.66 -0.87 -20.23
CA GLN A 172 13.65 0.08 -21.35
C GLN A 172 14.94 0.92 -21.39
N GLY A 173 15.42 1.41 -20.24
CA GLY A 173 16.66 2.17 -20.13
C GLY A 173 17.92 1.34 -20.38
N LYS A 174 17.83 0.01 -20.26
CA LYS A 174 18.90 -0.96 -20.48
C LYS A 174 18.58 -1.92 -21.63
N GLU A 175 17.80 -1.50 -22.63
CA GLU A 175 17.32 -2.39 -23.70
C GLU A 175 18.47 -3.03 -24.52
N TRP A 176 19.61 -2.33 -24.57
CA TRP A 176 20.85 -2.79 -25.20
C TRP A 176 21.50 -3.97 -24.46
N ASP A 177 21.16 -4.20 -23.18
CA ASP A 177 21.70 -5.27 -22.36
C ASP A 177 20.96 -6.60 -22.63
N LEU A 178 21.64 -7.49 -23.34
CA LEU A 178 21.07 -8.77 -23.75
C LEU A 178 20.94 -9.80 -22.62
N ARG A 179 21.38 -9.47 -21.39
CA ARG A 179 21.12 -10.31 -20.20
C ARG A 179 19.65 -10.29 -19.78
N PHE A 180 18.89 -9.29 -20.21
CA PHE A 180 17.43 -9.33 -20.10
C PHE A 180 16.84 -10.27 -21.15
N SER A 181 16.04 -11.22 -20.69
CA SER A 181 15.36 -12.18 -21.55
C SER A 181 14.47 -11.48 -22.58
N ARG A 182 14.30 -12.13 -23.73
CA ARG A 182 13.42 -11.61 -24.79
C ARG A 182 12.00 -11.34 -24.27
N ALA A 183 11.47 -12.24 -23.45
CA ALA A 183 10.13 -12.12 -22.88
C ALA A 183 10.01 -10.89 -21.96
N ASN A 184 11.02 -10.60 -21.13
CA ASN A 184 11.00 -9.42 -20.25
C ASN A 184 11.16 -8.12 -21.04
N ARG A 185 12.01 -8.10 -22.08
CA ARG A 185 12.15 -6.93 -22.96
C ARG A 185 10.86 -6.63 -23.73
N GLU A 186 10.22 -7.65 -24.30
CA GLU A 186 8.94 -7.49 -24.99
C GLU A 186 7.85 -7.00 -24.04
N TRP A 187 7.76 -7.55 -22.83
CA TRP A 187 6.83 -7.06 -21.81
C TRP A 187 7.11 -5.60 -21.43
N ALA A 188 8.36 -5.24 -21.14
CA ALA A 188 8.71 -3.88 -20.74
C ALA A 188 8.35 -2.84 -21.81
N ARG A 189 8.42 -3.19 -23.11
CA ARG A 189 7.98 -2.30 -24.22
C ARG A 189 6.48 -2.04 -24.23
N THR A 190 5.66 -2.92 -23.64
CA THR A 190 4.20 -2.73 -23.60
C THR A 190 3.74 -1.79 -22.48
N VAL A 191 4.60 -1.50 -21.51
CA VAL A 191 4.26 -0.69 -20.34
C VAL A 191 4.54 0.79 -20.64
N ASP A 192 3.53 1.64 -20.52
CA ASP A 192 3.71 3.08 -20.61
C ASP A 192 4.36 3.64 -19.32
N THR A 193 5.59 4.11 -19.45
CA THR A 193 6.37 4.72 -18.37
C THR A 193 6.50 6.24 -18.52
N SER A 194 5.65 6.87 -19.34
CA SER A 194 5.68 8.32 -19.62
C SER A 194 5.68 9.18 -18.35
N CYS A 195 4.95 8.74 -17.32
CA CYS A 195 4.85 9.40 -16.00
C CYS A 195 6.18 9.52 -15.23
N ILE A 196 7.18 8.66 -15.49
CA ILE A 196 8.50 8.72 -14.84
C ILE A 196 9.35 9.87 -15.40
N GLY A 197 9.01 10.35 -16.59
CA GLY A 197 9.71 11.43 -17.28
C GLY A 197 10.94 10.99 -18.07
N LYS A 198 11.62 11.99 -18.66
CA LYS A 198 12.71 11.79 -19.62
C LYS A 198 14.05 11.39 -18.99
N GLU A 199 14.27 11.68 -17.71
CA GLU A 199 15.49 11.37 -16.98
C GLU A 199 15.23 10.26 -15.94
N PRO A 200 15.19 8.98 -16.34
CA PRO A 200 14.68 7.92 -15.46
C PRO A 200 15.71 7.37 -14.47
N TYR A 201 16.97 7.82 -14.54
CA TYR A 201 18.07 7.24 -13.76
C TYR A 201 17.80 7.16 -12.26
N TYR A 202 17.01 8.09 -11.71
CA TYR A 202 16.68 8.12 -10.29
C TYR A 202 15.83 6.93 -9.80
N CYS A 203 15.09 6.25 -10.68
CA CYS A 203 14.20 5.15 -10.28
C CYS A 203 14.64 3.78 -10.78
N MET A 204 15.65 3.72 -11.66
CA MET A 204 16.06 2.46 -12.27
C MET A 204 16.83 1.61 -11.26
N ALA A 205 16.44 0.34 -11.13
CA ALA A 205 17.18 -0.63 -10.35
C ALA A 205 18.59 -0.84 -10.94
N THR A 206 19.59 -0.85 -10.08
CA THR A 206 21.02 -0.85 -10.39
C THR A 206 21.68 -2.21 -10.26
N ALA A 207 21.01 -3.18 -9.62
CA ALA A 207 21.50 -4.55 -9.48
C ALA A 207 21.83 -5.21 -10.83
N HIS A 208 22.60 -6.31 -10.76
CA HIS A 208 23.12 -6.97 -11.95
C HIS A 208 21.96 -7.41 -12.88
N PRO A 209 22.00 -7.10 -14.20
CA PRO A 209 20.89 -7.32 -15.13
C PRO A 209 20.36 -8.75 -15.19
N ALA A 210 21.23 -9.77 -15.08
CA ALA A 210 20.79 -11.16 -15.05
C ALA A 210 19.97 -11.51 -13.80
N ILE A 211 20.29 -10.89 -12.66
CA ILE A 211 19.56 -11.11 -11.40
C ILE A 211 18.22 -10.36 -11.44
N LEU A 212 18.24 -9.12 -11.94
CA LEU A 212 17.02 -8.35 -12.20
C LEU A 212 16.09 -9.07 -13.18
N ASP A 213 16.62 -9.72 -14.23
CA ASP A 213 15.80 -10.51 -15.15
C ASP A 213 15.08 -11.67 -14.44
N GLY A 214 15.77 -12.35 -13.52
CA GLY A 214 15.18 -13.37 -12.66
C GLY A 214 14.07 -12.79 -11.76
N PHE A 215 14.35 -11.67 -11.09
CA PHE A 215 13.36 -10.97 -10.26
C PHE A 215 12.11 -10.57 -11.06
N ILE A 216 12.29 -9.98 -12.26
CA ILE A 216 11.19 -9.56 -13.14
C ILE A 216 10.37 -10.78 -13.56
N SER A 217 11.01 -11.90 -13.89
CA SER A 217 10.31 -13.14 -14.23
C SER A 217 9.44 -13.63 -13.08
N LEU A 218 9.96 -13.62 -11.85
CA LEU A 218 9.20 -13.95 -10.64
C LEU A 218 8.05 -12.97 -10.39
N PHE A 219 8.30 -11.67 -10.51
CA PHE A 219 7.30 -10.62 -10.36
C PHE A 219 6.14 -10.79 -11.35
N ARG A 220 6.46 -10.98 -12.63
CA ARG A 220 5.49 -11.20 -13.69
C ARG A 220 4.66 -12.46 -13.43
N LYS A 221 5.29 -13.54 -12.96
CA LYS A 221 4.58 -14.76 -12.54
C LYS A 221 3.58 -14.46 -11.42
N GLN A 222 4.01 -13.74 -10.38
CA GLN A 222 3.15 -13.44 -9.23
C GLN A 222 2.01 -12.47 -9.53
N VAL A 223 2.24 -11.43 -10.33
CA VAL A 223 1.25 -10.36 -10.60
C VAL A 223 0.39 -10.67 -11.82
N LEU A 224 0.99 -11.17 -12.91
CA LEU A 224 0.28 -11.38 -14.18
C LEU A 224 -0.39 -12.75 -14.28
N GLU A 225 0.13 -13.79 -13.63
CA GLU A 225 -0.48 -15.13 -13.69
C GLU A 225 -1.54 -15.33 -12.61
N LYS A 226 -1.40 -14.74 -11.41
CA LYS A 226 -2.47 -14.74 -10.40
C LYS A 226 -3.70 -13.94 -10.83
N GLY A 227 -3.52 -12.89 -11.63
CA GLY A 227 -4.63 -12.15 -12.26
C GLY A 227 -5.32 -12.90 -13.41
N LYS A 228 -4.80 -14.06 -13.83
CA LYS A 228 -5.33 -14.88 -14.93
C LYS A 228 -5.91 -16.22 -14.48
N ALA A 229 -6.00 -16.50 -13.18
CA ALA A 229 -6.66 -17.71 -12.71
C ALA A 229 -8.14 -17.73 -13.18
N PRO A 230 -8.58 -18.74 -13.94
CA PRO A 230 -9.95 -18.81 -14.39
C PRO A 230 -10.87 -18.96 -13.19
N GLN A 231 -11.91 -18.12 -13.11
CA GLN A 231 -13.07 -18.38 -12.26
C GLN A 231 -13.52 -19.82 -12.54
N ALA A 232 -13.44 -20.68 -11.53
CA ALA A 232 -13.87 -22.06 -11.63
C ALA A 232 -15.30 -22.07 -12.20
N HIS A 233 -15.45 -22.67 -13.38
CA HIS A 233 -16.76 -22.98 -13.94
C HIS A 233 -17.55 -23.75 -12.89
N LYS A 234 -18.51 -23.09 -12.23
CA LYS A 234 -19.58 -23.77 -11.53
C LYS A 234 -20.28 -24.65 -12.57
N LYS A 235 -20.10 -25.96 -12.46
CA LYS A 235 -20.92 -26.93 -13.20
C LYS A 235 -22.39 -26.55 -12.94
N PRO A 236 -23.24 -26.38 -13.97
CA PRO A 236 -24.64 -26.13 -13.73
C PRO A 236 -25.23 -27.35 -13.02
N ALA A 237 -25.84 -27.10 -11.87
CA ALA A 237 -26.64 -28.09 -11.18
C ALA A 237 -27.77 -28.54 -12.11
N LYS A 238 -27.87 -29.84 -12.34
CA LYS A 238 -29.04 -30.44 -13.01
C LYS A 238 -30.25 -30.22 -12.10
N HIS A 239 -31.20 -29.41 -12.54
CA HIS A 239 -32.52 -29.34 -11.92
C HIS A 239 -33.25 -30.68 -12.10
N PRO A 240 -33.89 -31.25 -11.06
CA PRO A 240 -34.83 -32.35 -11.21
C PRO A 240 -36.06 -31.87 -11.98
N GLN A 241 -36.42 -32.60 -13.02
CA GLN A 241 -37.57 -32.36 -13.88
C GLN A 241 -38.86 -32.63 -13.09
N GLU A 242 -39.63 -31.58 -12.81
CA GLU A 242 -40.94 -31.69 -12.17
C GLU A 242 -41.93 -32.39 -13.11
N ARG A 243 -42.67 -33.35 -12.53
CA ARG A 243 -43.77 -34.08 -13.17
C ARG A 243 -44.90 -33.11 -13.42
N GLY A 244 -45.25 -32.89 -14.69
CA GLY A 244 -46.48 -32.21 -15.06
C GLY A 244 -47.67 -33.13 -14.79
N ASP A 245 -48.46 -32.80 -13.78
CA ASP A 245 -49.82 -33.30 -13.62
C ASP A 245 -50.69 -32.66 -14.70
N GLY A 246 -51.07 -33.46 -15.70
CA GLY A 246 -52.09 -33.10 -16.67
C GLY A 246 -53.47 -33.44 -16.12
N PHE A 247 -54.33 -32.42 -15.94
CA PHE A 247 -55.76 -32.58 -15.72
C PHE A 247 -56.54 -31.82 -16.81
N GLU A 248 -57.31 -32.61 -17.57
CA GLU A 248 -58.60 -32.34 -18.23
C GLU A 248 -58.75 -31.21 -19.25
N LEU A 249 -59.02 -31.58 -20.51
CA LEU A 249 -60.37 -31.78 -21.07
C LEU A 249 -60.32 -32.67 -22.32
#